data_AF-A0A8T4NJV9-F1
#
_entry.id   AF-A0A8T4NJV9-F1
#
_cell.length_a   1.000
_cell.length_b   1.000
_cell.length_c   1.000
_cell.angle_alpha   90.00
_cell.angle_beta   90.00
_cell.angle_gamma   90.00
#
_symmetry.space_group_name_H-M   'P 1'
#
loop_
_entity.id
_entity.type
_entity.pdbx_description
1 polymer ?
#
loop_
_entity_poly.entity_id
_entity_poly.type
_entity_poly.pdbx_seq_one_letter_code
_entity_poly.pdbx_strand_id
1 'polypeptide(L)' 'MKRKKRLQKGIKSIKEQINLHVEKKEIAKKKGKVELAGYYNKEIEKLEETKEKKEKQMER' A
#
# COMPACT_ATOMS: atom_id res chain seq x y z
N MET A 1 6.36 -22.99 8.24
CA MET A 1 6.63 -22.53 6.84
C MET A 1 5.43 -21.94 6.09
N LYS A 2 4.28 -22.62 5.99
CA LYS A 2 3.13 -22.14 5.18
C LYS A 2 2.63 -20.74 5.58
N ARG A 3 2.58 -20.42 6.88
CA ARG A 3 2.19 -19.09 7.40
C ARG A 3 3.14 -17.97 6.95
N LYS A 4 4.46 -18.15 7.09
CA LYS A 4 5.47 -17.16 6.67
C LYS A 4 5.39 -16.87 5.16
N LYS A 5 5.26 -17.91 4.33
CA LYS A 5 5.05 -17.75 2.88
C LYS A 5 3.77 -16.98 2.54
N ARG A 6 2.65 -17.24 3.24
CA ARG A 6 1.40 -16.49 3.07
C ARG A 6 1.55 -15.01 3.46
N LEU A 7 2.23 -14.74 4.59
CA LEU A 7 2.50 -13.37 5.02
C LEU A 7 3.38 -12.62 4.01
N GLN A 8 4.43 -13.26 3.50
CA GLN A 8 5.29 -12.68 2.46
C GLN A 8 4.51 -12.34 1.19
N LYS A 9 3.65 -13.25 0.72
CA LYS A 9 2.79 -12.99 -0.45
C LYS A 9 1.82 -11.84 -0.19
N GLY A 10 1.24 -11.78 1.00
CA GLY A 10 0.36 -10.68 1.41
C GLY A 10 1.08 -9.33 1.45
N ILE A 11 2.27 -9.25 2.03
CA ILE A 11 3.08 -8.03 2.07
C ILE A 11 3.50 -7.61 0.67
N LYS A 12 3.90 -8.56 -0.19
CA LYS A 12 4.25 -8.26 -1.59
C LYS A 12 3.06 -7.63 -2.33
N SER A 13 1.87 -8.23 -2.20
CA SER A 13 0.66 -7.70 -2.83
C SER A 13 0.29 -6.31 -2.31
N ILE A 14 0.46 -6.04 -1.02
CA ILE A 14 0.24 -4.69 -0.45
C ILE A 14 1.26 -3.69 -1.01
N LYS A 15 2.54 -4.07 -1.14
CA LYS A 15 3.57 -3.21 -1.75
C LYS A 15 3.22 -2.85 -3.22
N GLU A 16 2.76 -3.83 -3.99
CA GLU A 16 2.31 -3.60 -5.37
C GLU A 16 1.11 -2.64 -5.43
N GLN A 17 0.14 -2.78 -4.52
CA GLN A 17 -0.99 -1.85 -4.42
C GLN A 17 -0.56 -0.43 -4.03
N ILE A 18 0.36 -0.28 -3.07
CA ILE A 18 0.90 1.03 -2.69
C ILE A 18 1.54 1.71 -3.90
N ASN A 19 2.40 0.99 -4.65
CA ASN A 19 3.05 1.53 -5.84
C ASN A 19 2.02 2.01 -6.88
N LEU A 20 0.98 1.21 -7.13
CA LEU A 20 -0.10 1.60 -8.05
C LEU A 20 -0.83 2.87 -7.57
N HIS A 21 -1.11 3.00 -6.28
CA HIS A 21 -1.75 4.19 -5.74
C HIS A 21 -0.83 5.42 -5.78
N VAL A 22 0.47 5.25 -5.57
CA VAL A 22 1.48 6.32 -5.72
C VAL A 22 1.51 6.83 -7.16
N GLU A 23 1.59 5.94 -8.15
CA GLU A 23 1.55 6.31 -9.57
C GLU A 23 0.26 7.06 -9.92
N LYS A 24 -0.89 6.55 -9.48
CA LYS A 24 -2.20 7.19 -9.71
C LYS A 24 -2.32 8.54 -9.02
N LYS A 25 -1.75 8.70 -7.81
CA LYS A 25 -1.67 9.98 -7.08
C LYS A 25 -0.86 11.00 -7.86
N GLU A 26 0.30 10.62 -8.39
CA GLU A 26 1.14 11.51 -9.19
C GLU A 26 0.45 11.91 -10.50
N ILE A 27 -0.23 10.99 -11.17
CA ILE A 27 -1.05 11.32 -12.35
C ILE A 27 -2.19 12.29 -11.98
N ALA A 28 -2.87 12.07 -10.84
CA ALA A 28 -3.93 12.97 -10.37
C ALA A 28 -3.41 14.38 -10.07
N LYS A 29 -2.25 14.49 -9.41
CA LYS A 29 -1.56 15.78 -9.18
C LYS A 29 -1.23 16.50 -10.48
N LYS A 30 -0.62 15.79 -11.44
CA LYS A 30 -0.29 16.35 -12.77
C LYS A 30 -1.52 16.88 -13.52
N LYS A 31 -2.69 16.27 -13.28
CA LYS A 31 -3.98 16.68 -13.88
C LYS A 31 -4.72 17.74 -13.04
N GLY A 32 -4.12 18.27 -11.98
CA GLY A 32 -4.77 19.23 -11.08
C GLY A 32 -5.94 18.65 -10.28
N LYS A 33 -6.09 17.32 -10.20
CA LYS A 33 -7.19 16.64 -9.51
C LYS A 33 -6.87 16.46 -8.03
N VAL A 34 -6.93 17.55 -7.26
CA VAL A 34 -6.51 17.62 -5.85
C VAL A 34 -7.26 16.62 -4.96
N GLU A 35 -8.59 16.53 -5.08
CA GLU A 35 -9.39 15.61 -4.27
C GLU A 35 -9.04 14.14 -4.54
N LEU A 36 -8.84 13.79 -5.82
CA LEU A 36 -8.45 12.45 -6.23
C LEU A 36 -7.04 12.09 -5.73
N ALA A 37 -6.11 13.04 -5.75
CA ALA A 37 -4.79 12.85 -5.16
C ALA A 37 -4.87 12.66 -3.63
N GLY A 38 -5.77 13.38 -2.96
CA GLY A 38 -6.07 13.22 -1.53
C GLY A 38 -6.67 11.85 -1.20
N TYR A 39 -7.59 11.36 -2.04
CA TYR A 39 -8.14 10.00 -1.94
C TYR A 39 -7.03 8.95 -1.98
N TYR A 40 -6.16 9.01 -2.99
CA TYR A 40 -5.05 8.05 -3.09
C TYR A 40 -4.06 8.16 -1.94
N ASN A 41 -3.85 9.35 -1.38
CA ASN A 41 -3.02 9.50 -0.20
C ASN A 41 -3.58 8.72 1.00
N LYS A 42 -4.88 8.84 1.28
CA LYS A 42 -5.54 8.11 2.37
C LYS A 42 -5.49 6.60 2.16
N GLU A 43 -5.61 6.14 0.91
CA GLU A 43 -5.50 4.71 0.60
C GLU A 43 -4.07 4.18 0.80
N ILE A 44 -3.05 4.96 0.43
CA ILE A 44 -1.64 4.62 0.71
C ILE A 44 -1.40 4.47 2.21
N GLU A 45 -1.84 5.43 3.02
CA GLU A 45 -1.67 5.40 4.48
C GLU A 45 -2.28 4.13 5.11
N LYS A 46 -3.52 3.78 4.74
CA LYS A 46 -4.17 2.53 5.21
C LYS A 46 -3.41 1.27 4.82
N LEU A 47 -2.88 1.24 3.59
CA LEU A 47 -2.09 0.10 3.10
C LEU A 47 -0.75 0.00 3.82
N GLU A 48 -0.09 1.12 4.11
CA GLU A 48 1.16 1.16 4.88
C GLU A 48 0.96 0.63 6.30
N GLU A 49 -0.08 1.07 7.01
CA GLU A 49 -0.42 0.53 8.33
C GLU A 49 -0.68 -0.99 8.28
N THR A 50 -1.39 -1.45 7.24
CA THR A 50 -1.68 -2.87 7.04
C THR A 50 -0.41 -3.67 6.75
N LYS A 51 0.52 -3.10 5.97
CA LYS A 51 1.83 -3.68 5.68
C LYS A 51 2.63 -3.84 6.97
N GLU A 52 2.72 -2.77 7.77
CA GLU A 52 3.48 -2.74 9.01
C GLU A 52 2.96 -3.78 10.01
N LYS A 53 1.63 -3.89 10.17
CA LYS A 53 1.01 -4.93 11.01
C LYS A 53 1.42 -6.35 10.57
N LYS A 54 1.49 -6.61 9.27
CA LYS A 54 1.91 -7.92 8.73
C LYS A 54 3.42 -8.15 8.85
N GLU A 55 4.23 -7.11 8.72
CA GLU A 55 5.69 -7.17 8.94
C GLU A 55 5.99 -7.52 10.40
N LYS A 56 5.34 -6.85 11.36
CA LYS A 56 5.41 -7.19 12.80
C LYS A 56 4.97 -8.63 13.10
N GLN A 57 3.97 -9.15 12.39
CA GLN A 57 3.54 -10.55 12.50
C GLN A 57 4.54 -11.56 11.92
N MET A 58 5.49 -11.12 11.10
CA MET A 58 6.51 -11.98 10.50
C MET A 58 7.75 -12.10 11.38
N GLU A 59 8.01 -11.07 12.18
CA GLU A 59 9.10 -11.01 13.16
C GLU A 59 8.76 -11.77 14.45
N ARG A 60 7.47 -11.94 14.75
CA ARG A 60 6.95 -12.82 15.81
C ARG A 60 6.83 -14.27 15.36
#